data_AF-A0A7C4EPN6-F1
#
_entry.id   AF-A0A7C4EPN6-F1
#
_cell.length_a   1.000
_cell.length_b   1.000
_cell.length_c   1.000
_cell.angle_alpha   90.00
_cell.angle_beta   90.00
_cell.angle_gamma   90.00
#
_symmetry.space_group_name_H-M   'P 1'
#
loop_
_entity.id
_entity.type
_entity.pdbx_description
1 polymer ?
#
loop_
_entity_poly.entity_id
_entity_poly.type
_entity_poly.pdbx_seq_one_letter_code
_entity_poly.pdbx_strand_id
1 'polypeptide(L)'
;MAYKDLQDYLQDLRVHHELHQISVEVDPVLEITEIADRMVKTGGPALLFEKVRGSAFPLAINLFGTYARMCRALSVNSLDEIADRINSF
;
A
#
# COMPACT_ATOMS: atom_id res chain seq x y z
N MET A 1 -2.43 17.13 -4.93
CA MET A 1 -1.95 15.78 -4.55
C MET A 1 -2.71 14.77 -5.39
N ALA A 2 -2.09 13.62 -5.67
CA ALA A 2 -2.62 12.55 -6.53
C ALA A 2 -4.03 12.06 -6.13
N TYR A 3 -4.25 11.94 -4.82
CA TYR A 3 -5.49 11.44 -4.22
C TYR A 3 -5.95 12.43 -3.15
N LYS A 4 -7.26 12.43 -2.86
CA LYS A 4 -7.83 13.28 -1.80
C LYS A 4 -7.42 12.79 -0.41
N ASP A 5 -7.40 11.47 -0.22
CA ASP A 5 -7.10 10.80 1.03
C ASP A 5 -6.60 9.36 0.78
N LEU A 6 -6.36 8.62 1.86
CA LEU A 6 -5.88 7.24 1.80
C LEU A 6 -6.92 6.29 1.20
N GLN A 7 -8.20 6.54 1.45
CA GLN A 7 -9.29 5.70 0.95
C GLN A 7 -9.37 5.76 -0.58
N ASP A 8 -9.23 6.95 -1.15
CA ASP A 8 -9.13 7.15 -2.60
C ASP A 8 -7.93 6.40 -3.20
N TYR A 9 -6.77 6.43 -2.53
CA TYR A 9 -5.60 5.66 -2.97
C TYR A 9 -5.81 4.14 -2.88
N LEU A 10 -6.41 3.64 -1.80
CA LEU A 10 -6.74 2.22 -1.65
C LEU A 10 -7.74 1.76 -2.73
N GLN A 11 -8.69 2.60 -3.11
CA GLN A 11 -9.63 2.31 -4.19
C GLN A 11 -8.90 2.22 -5.54
N ASP A 12 -7.95 3.10 -5.81
CA ASP A 12 -7.14 3.04 -7.03
C ASP A 12 -6.29 1.76 -7.08
N LEU A 13 -5.64 1.38 -5.98
CA LEU A 13 -4.92 0.10 -5.89
C LEU A 13 -5.85 -1.10 -6.13
N ARG A 14 -7.08 -1.08 -5.60
CA ARG A 14 -8.08 -2.12 -5.82
C ARG A 14 -8.45 -2.26 -7.30
N VAL A 15 -8.69 -1.15 -8.00
CA VAL A 15 -9.04 -1.11 -9.43
C VAL A 15 -7.90 -1.68 -10.30
N HIS A 16 -6.65 -1.49 -9.87
CA HIS A 16 -5.47 -1.97 -10.60
C HIS A 16 -4.98 -3.35 -10.15
N HIS A 17 -5.75 -4.10 -9.35
CA HIS A 17 -5.37 -5.40 -8.80
C HIS A 17 -4.08 -5.37 -7.94
N GLU A 18 -3.75 -4.20 -7.39
CA GLU A 18 -2.58 -3.95 -6.54
C GLU A 18 -2.95 -3.95 -5.05
N LEU A 19 -4.19 -4.26 -4.69
CA LEU A 19 -4.66 -4.42 -3.31
C LEU A 19 -5.40 -5.75 -3.13
N HIS A 20 -4.99 -6.53 -2.14
CA HIS A 20 -5.66 -7.75 -1.71
C HIS A 20 -6.33 -7.56 -0.34
N GLN A 21 -7.61 -7.92 -0.24
CA GLN A 21 -8.39 -7.80 1.01
C GLN A 21 -8.49 -9.14 1.72
N ILE A 22 -8.24 -9.13 3.03
CA ILE A 22 -8.22 -10.31 3.89
C ILE A 22 -9.27 -10.11 4.98
N SER A 23 -10.34 -10.90 4.92
CA SER A 23 -11.53 -10.78 5.79
C SER A 23 -11.55 -11.74 6.98
N VAL A 24 -10.61 -12.69 7.02
CA VAL A 24 -10.35 -13.56 8.18
C VAL A 24 -9.64 -12.76 9.27
N GLU A 25 -9.89 -13.08 10.54
CA GLU A 25 -9.14 -12.48 11.65
C GLU A 25 -7.69 -12.94 11.63
N VAL A 26 -6.75 -12.00 11.74
CA VAL A 26 -5.31 -12.27 11.72
C VAL A 26 -4.65 -11.67 12.96
N ASP A 27 -3.64 -12.35 13.51
CA ASP A 27 -2.88 -11.89 14.67
C ASP A 27 -1.87 -10.79 14.27
N PRO A 28 -1.87 -9.61 14.93
CA PRO A 28 -0.86 -8.59 14.65
C PRO A 28 0.55 -9.01 15.10
N VAL A 29 0.68 -9.99 16.00
CA VAL A 29 1.96 -10.48 16.49
C VAL A 29 2.51 -11.50 15.49
N LEU A 30 3.44 -11.03 14.66
CA LEU A 30 4.22 -11.80 13.68
C LEU A 30 3.45 -12.36 12.48
N GLU A 31 2.17 -12.71 12.60
CA GLU A 31 1.41 -13.29 11.48
C GLU A 31 1.20 -12.27 10.34
N ILE A 32 0.69 -11.07 10.65
CA ILE A 32 0.53 -10.01 9.64
C ILE A 32 1.86 -9.66 8.96
N THR A 33 2.95 -9.52 9.73
CA THR A 33 4.24 -9.12 9.19
C THR A 33 4.91 -10.24 8.39
N GLU A 34 4.68 -11.51 8.72
CA GLU A 34 5.13 -12.65 7.92
C GLU A 34 4.45 -12.68 6.55
N ILE A 35 3.12 -12.48 6.52
CA ILE A 35 2.36 -12.39 5.27
C ILE A 35 2.84 -11.20 4.43
N ALA A 36 3.03 -10.03 5.07
CA ALA A 36 3.51 -8.83 4.39
C ALA A 36 4.94 -9.01 3.84
N ASP A 37 5.83 -9.67 4.59
CA ASP A 37 7.22 -9.94 4.17
C ASP A 37 7.27 -10.77 2.88
N ARG A 38 6.41 -11.80 2.75
CA ARG A 38 6.28 -12.56 1.49
C ARG A 38 5.86 -11.67 0.33
N MET A 39 4.88 -10.78 0.54
CA MET A 39 4.40 -9.88 -0.52
C MET A 39 5.46 -8.85 -0.93
N VAL A 40 6.22 -8.31 0.03
CA VAL A 40 7.33 -7.40 -0.29
C VAL A 40 8.37 -8.11 -1.15
N LYS A 41 8.79 -9.32 -0.76
CA LYS A 41 9.84 -10.08 -1.46
C LYS A 41 9.44 -10.55 -2.85
N THR A 42 8.16 -10.78 -3.11
CA THR A 42 7.66 -11.18 -4.43
C THR A 42 7.19 -10.01 -5.29
N GLY A 43 7.22 -8.77 -4.77
CA GLY A 43 6.59 -7.62 -5.41
C GLY A 43 5.07 -7.74 -5.49
N GLY A 44 4.46 -8.57 -4.63
CA GLY A 44 3.03 -8.80 -4.55
C GLY A 44 2.22 -7.56 -4.12
N PRO A 45 0.89 -7.68 -4.07
CA PRO A 45 -0.02 -6.56 -3.84
C PRO A 45 0.14 -5.96 -2.44
N ALA A 46 -0.38 -4.75 -2.27
CA ALA A 46 -0.70 -4.22 -0.96
C ALA A 46 -1.76 -5.10 -0.27
N LEU A 47 -1.77 -5.10 1.06
CA LEU A 47 -2.69 -5.91 1.85
C LEU A 47 -3.58 -5.02 2.71
N LEU A 48 -4.88 -5.34 2.75
CA LEU A 48 -5.84 -4.77 3.69
C LEU A 48 -6.43 -5.88 4.55
N PHE A 49 -6.01 -5.92 5.80
CA PHE A 49 -6.57 -6.80 6.83
C PHE A 49 -7.78 -6.11 7.47
N GLU A 50 -8.96 -6.67 7.23
CA GLU A 50 -10.21 -6.08 7.70
C GLU A 50 -10.47 -6.37 9.19
N LYS A 51 -9.89 -7.46 9.71
CA LYS A 51 -10.05 -7.91 11.11
C LYS A 51 -8.70 -8.25 11.71
N VAL A 52 -8.21 -7.37 12.59
CA VAL A 52 -6.95 -7.58 13.33
C VAL A 52 -7.30 -7.89 14.77
N ARG A 53 -6.81 -9.03 15.29
CA ARG A 53 -7.10 -9.48 16.65
C ARG A 53 -6.76 -8.39 17.67
N GLY A 54 -7.74 -8.04 18.51
CA GLY A 54 -7.57 -7.04 19.57
C GLY A 54 -7.49 -5.57 19.10
N SER A 55 -7.71 -5.30 17.80
CA SER A 55 -7.76 -3.94 17.26
C SER A 55 -9.18 -3.55 16.85
N ALA A 56 -9.58 -2.31 17.14
CA ALA A 56 -10.81 -1.73 16.62
C ALA A 56 -10.67 -1.22 15.16
N PHE A 57 -9.44 -1.19 14.63
CA PHE A 57 -9.12 -0.64 13.32
C PHE A 57 -8.59 -1.72 12.37
N PRO A 58 -8.95 -1.65 11.07
CA PRO A 58 -8.31 -2.46 10.04
C PRO A 58 -6.87 -1.99 9.81
N LEU A 59 -6.06 -2.85 9.17
CA LEU A 59 -4.65 -2.57 8.91
C LEU A 59 -4.35 -2.68 7.41
N ALA A 60 -3.77 -1.62 6.85
CA ALA A 60 -3.24 -1.61 5.48
C ALA A 60 -1.71 -1.61 5.51
N ILE A 61 -1.06 -2.48 4.74
CA ILE A 61 0.41 -2.62 4.69
C ILE A 61 0.88 -2.90 3.26
N ASN A 62 2.18 -2.72 3.01
CA ASN A 62 2.82 -2.90 1.70
C ASN A 62 2.33 -1.90 0.63
N LEU A 63 1.71 -0.79 1.06
CA LEU A 63 1.11 0.24 0.20
C LEU A 63 2.08 0.81 -0.83
N PHE A 64 3.35 1.01 -0.43
CA PHE A 64 4.39 1.59 -1.28
C PHE A 64 5.50 0.59 -1.63
N GLY A 65 5.25 -0.71 -1.48
CA GLY A 65 6.29 -1.74 -1.56
C GLY A 65 6.81 -2.10 -2.94
N THR A 66 6.35 -1.42 -4.00
CA THR A 66 6.94 -1.53 -5.35
C THR A 66 7.19 -0.13 -5.92
N TYR A 67 8.15 -0.03 -6.83
CA TYR A 67 8.43 1.21 -7.55
C TYR A 67 7.18 1.75 -8.27
N ALA A 68 6.42 0.87 -8.92
CA ALA A 68 5.18 1.21 -9.60
C ALA A 68 4.11 1.75 -8.62
N ARG A 69 3.91 1.11 -7.45
CA ARG A 69 2.97 1.62 -6.43
C ARG A 69 3.40 2.96 -5.85
N MET A 70 4.70 3.19 -5.66
CA MET A 70 5.23 4.47 -5.18
C MET A 70 5.05 5.59 -6.22
N CYS A 71 5.37 5.34 -7.49
CA CYS A 71 5.13 6.29 -8.57
C CYS A 71 3.65 6.65 -8.69
N ARG A 72 2.76 5.64 -8.58
CA ARG A 72 1.31 5.82 -8.55
C ARG A 72 0.85 6.68 -7.37
N ALA A 73 1.31 6.40 -6.15
CA ALA A 73 0.99 7.19 -4.95
C ALA A 73 1.31 8.69 -5.12
N LEU A 74 2.34 8.98 -5.90
CA LEU A 74 2.87 10.33 -6.11
C LEU A 74 2.38 10.95 -7.43
N SER A 75 1.59 10.23 -8.23
CA SER A 75 1.17 10.60 -9.59
C SER A 75 2.32 11.08 -10.47
N VAL A 76 3.36 10.25 -10.55
CA VAL A 76 4.51 10.44 -11.44
C VAL A 76 4.77 9.17 -12.23
N ASN A 77 5.46 9.27 -13.36
CA ASN A 77 5.90 8.09 -14.11
C ASN A 77 7.26 7.60 -13.62
N SER A 78 8.03 8.47 -12.98
CA SER A 78 9.29 8.15 -12.32
C SER A 78 9.52 9.00 -11.07
N LEU A 79 10.31 8.50 -10.13
CA LEU A 79 10.63 9.26 -8.91
C LEU A 79 11.52 10.48 -9.19
N ASP A 80 12.26 10.48 -10.30
CA ASP A 80 13.09 11.62 -10.73
C ASP A 80 12.25 12.87 -10.99
N GLU A 81 11.01 12.73 -11.48
CA GLU A 81 10.10 13.86 -11.67
C GLU A 81 9.83 14.64 -10.36
N ILE A 82 9.90 13.96 -9.21
CA ILE A 82 9.73 14.61 -7.91
C ILE A 82 10.98 15.41 -7.55
N ALA A 83 12.16 14.84 -7.80
CA ALA A 83 13.43 15.53 -7.58
C ALA A 83 13.53 16.79 -8.44
N ASP A 84 13.14 16.70 -9.72
CA ASP A 84 13.13 17.83 -10.65
C ASP A 84 12.18 18.94 -10.20
N ARG A 85 10.98 18.59 -9.72
CA ARG A 85 10.04 19.57 -9.17
C ARG A 85 10.65 20.30 -7.98
N ILE A 86 11.29 19.58 -7.04
CA ILE A 86 11.90 20.18 -5.85
C ILE A 86 13.04 21.13 -6.24
N ASN A 87 13.89 20.74 -7.19
CA ASN A 87 15.04 21.55 -7.64
C ASN A 87 14.64 22.80 -8.45
N SER A 88 13.39 22.86 -8.94
CA SER A 88 12.87 24.00 -9.70
C SER A 88 12.28 25.13 -8.85
N PHE A 89 12.24 24.96 -7.52
CA PHE A 89 11.86 26.00 -6.54
C PHE A 89 13.08 26.71 -5.95
#